data_AF-A0A968IYV8-F1
#
_entry.id   AF-A0A968IYV8-F1
#
_cell.length_a   1.000
_cell.length_b   1.000
_cell.length_c   1.000
_cell.angle_alpha   90.00
_cell.angle_beta   90.00
_cell.angle_gamma   90.00
#
_symmetry.space_group_name_H-M   'P 1'
#
loop_
_entity.id
_entity.type
_entity.pdbx_description
1 polymer ?
#
loop_
_entity_poly.entity_id
_entity_poly.type
_entity_poly.pdbx_seq_one_letter_code
_entity_poly.pdbx_strand_id
1 'polypeptide(L)'
;MNHSNSLGSNLGIFGWNFSFIGDIKLTTDSNGNVYFNLGIESIISQQLSGEESSSDNYSLNLQQLLQPYSSSQRIFKQQADGSYEGNSGTLTWNVDHYELEETNGSKIVFRANGQLDYVEYSNGYRLTARYTNDLLTELSASNGDSFALDYNSDGRIETITDAGGQVNTYNYDATGQYLLSVEDANGTTSFSYDNPFDHTLVSSITYGNGSKVSYDYDHGGNRRFVQRSAASKKL
;
A
#
# COMPACT_ATOMS: atom_id res chain seq x y z
N MET A 1 -10.31 3.49 31.41
CA MET A 1 -9.26 4.47 31.06
C MET A 1 -9.18 4.49 29.55
N ASN A 2 -9.54 5.61 28.96
CA ASN A 2 -9.67 5.78 27.52
C ASN A 2 -8.28 5.84 26.88
N HIS A 3 -7.96 4.87 26.02
CA HIS A 3 -6.95 5.07 25.01
C HIS A 3 -7.64 5.73 23.82
N SER A 4 -7.64 7.06 23.81
CA SER A 4 -7.76 7.83 22.58
C SER A 4 -6.65 7.34 21.66
N ASN A 5 -7.01 6.66 20.57
CA ASN A 5 -6.07 6.33 19.51
C ASN A 5 -5.45 7.64 19.05
N SER A 6 -4.17 7.83 19.41
CA SER A 6 -3.34 8.85 18.81
C SER A 6 -3.38 8.63 17.29
N LEU A 7 -3.14 9.71 16.55
CA LEU A 7 -2.67 9.62 15.17
C LEU A 7 -1.34 8.83 15.20
N GLY A 8 -1.47 7.51 15.29
CA GLY A 8 -0.39 6.55 15.33
C GLY A 8 0.22 6.57 13.94
N SER A 9 1.24 7.39 13.81
CA SER A 9 2.44 7.15 13.03
C SER A 9 2.54 5.66 12.59
N ASN A 10 1.91 5.34 11.45
CA ASN A 10 1.72 3.96 11.00
C ASN A 10 3.01 3.48 10.34
N LEU A 11 3.64 2.49 10.97
CA LEU A 11 4.72 1.69 10.39
C LEU A 11 4.08 0.63 9.49
N GLY A 12 4.18 0.78 8.17
CA GLY A 12 3.81 -0.30 7.24
C GLY A 12 4.84 -1.44 7.29
N ILE A 13 4.58 -2.53 6.60
CA ILE A 13 5.52 -3.67 6.49
C ILE A 13 6.85 -3.31 5.80
N PHE A 14 6.93 -2.15 5.14
CA PHE A 14 8.17 -1.56 4.62
C PHE A 14 8.77 -0.48 5.53
N GLY A 15 8.19 -0.22 6.70
CA GLY A 15 8.64 0.83 7.60
C GLY A 15 7.94 2.18 7.38
N TRP A 16 8.59 3.25 7.84
CA TRP A 16 8.01 4.59 7.86
C TRP A 16 7.64 5.11 6.47
N ASN A 17 6.46 5.75 6.39
CA ASN A 17 5.94 6.39 5.18
C ASN A 17 5.68 5.47 3.99
N PHE A 18 5.82 4.14 4.10
CA PHE A 18 5.47 3.22 3.02
C PHE A 18 4.26 2.39 3.39
N SER A 19 3.30 2.33 2.46
CA SER A 19 2.14 1.46 2.54
C SER A 19 2.19 0.37 1.48
N PHE A 20 1.64 -0.79 1.82
CA PHE A 20 1.44 -1.90 0.92
C PHE A 20 0.05 -2.46 1.04
N ILE A 21 -0.44 -3.15 0.00
CA ILE A 21 -1.75 -3.81 0.02
C ILE A 21 -1.87 -4.85 1.16
N GLY A 22 -0.75 -5.44 1.59
CA GLY A 22 -0.68 -6.33 2.75
C GLY A 22 -0.98 -5.66 4.09
N ASP A 23 -0.88 -4.33 4.19
CA ASP A 23 -1.25 -3.56 5.39
C ASP A 23 -2.77 -3.30 5.46
N ILE A 24 -3.53 -3.61 4.40
CA ILE A 24 -4.97 -3.41 4.39
C ILE A 24 -5.62 -4.43 5.32
N LYS A 25 -6.17 -3.91 6.42
CA LYS A 25 -6.91 -4.70 7.39
C LYS A 25 -8.16 -3.97 7.84
N LEU A 26 -9.29 -4.65 7.71
CA LEU A 26 -10.57 -4.23 8.24
C LEU A 26 -10.58 -4.42 9.77
N THR A 27 -10.86 -3.35 10.48
CA THR A 27 -10.81 -3.24 11.95
C THR A 27 -12.13 -2.67 12.46
N THR A 28 -12.51 -3.04 13.68
CA THR A 28 -13.73 -2.54 14.32
C THR A 28 -13.39 -1.65 15.52
N ASP A 29 -14.06 -0.51 15.65
CA ASP A 29 -13.94 0.36 16.81
C ASP A 29 -14.82 -0.11 17.99
N SER A 30 -14.70 0.56 19.14
CA SER A 30 -15.49 0.24 20.34
C SER A 30 -17.00 0.46 20.18
N ASN A 31 -17.42 1.15 19.12
CA ASN A 31 -18.82 1.44 18.82
C ASN A 31 -19.38 0.48 17.75
N GLY A 32 -18.60 -0.50 17.29
CA GLY A 32 -18.99 -1.42 16.22
C GLY A 32 -18.84 -0.86 14.81
N ASN A 33 -18.30 0.35 14.64
CA ASN A 33 -17.99 0.86 13.30
C ASN A 33 -16.78 0.13 12.74
N VAL A 34 -16.82 -0.10 11.44
CA VAL A 34 -15.76 -0.78 10.73
C VAL A 34 -14.94 0.22 9.93
N TYR A 35 -13.63 0.06 9.93
CA TYR A 35 -12.73 0.91 9.17
C TYR A 35 -11.53 0.13 8.67
N PHE A 36 -10.90 0.61 7.62
CA PHE A 36 -9.56 0.18 7.24
C PHE A 36 -8.73 1.42 6.90
N ASN A 37 -7.43 1.27 7.15
CA ASN A 37 -6.45 2.27 6.81
C ASN A 37 -5.96 1.96 5.39
N LEU A 38 -5.63 3.01 4.63
CA LEU A 38 -5.23 3.04 3.22
C LEU A 38 -6.36 3.47 2.29
N GLY A 39 -6.09 4.59 1.61
CA GLY A 39 -6.80 4.99 0.41
C GLY A 39 -6.49 4.00 -0.71
N ILE A 40 -7.19 2.86 -0.72
CA ILE A 40 -7.24 1.91 -1.84
C ILE A 40 -7.67 2.54 -3.17
N GLU A 41 -8.01 3.83 -3.15
CA GLU A 41 -8.12 4.68 -4.31
C GLU A 41 -6.92 4.49 -5.25
N SER A 42 -5.67 4.31 -4.81
CA SER A 42 -4.56 4.10 -5.76
C SER A 42 -4.60 2.77 -6.53
N ILE A 43 -5.20 1.73 -5.93
CA ILE A 43 -5.39 0.39 -6.53
C ILE A 43 -6.59 0.40 -7.49
N ILE A 44 -7.63 1.17 -7.17
CA ILE A 44 -8.91 1.20 -7.91
C ILE A 44 -8.99 2.36 -8.92
N SER A 45 -8.38 3.53 -8.63
CA SER A 45 -8.55 4.79 -9.40
C SER A 45 -7.55 4.99 -10.55
N GLN A 46 -6.48 4.20 -10.65
CA GLN A 46 -5.57 4.29 -11.82
C GLN A 46 -6.23 3.94 -13.15
N GLN A 47 -7.49 3.51 -13.13
CA GLN A 47 -8.31 3.29 -14.32
C GLN A 47 -9.00 4.57 -14.84
N LEU A 48 -8.93 5.72 -14.14
CA LEU A 48 -9.67 6.93 -14.51
C LEU A 48 -8.84 8.03 -15.18
N SER A 49 -7.50 7.95 -15.20
CA SER A 49 -6.64 8.91 -15.89
C SER A 49 -6.02 8.32 -17.17
N GLY A 50 -6.90 7.91 -18.08
CA GLY A 50 -6.70 7.78 -19.53
C GLY A 50 -5.32 7.41 -20.08
N GLU A 51 -5.17 6.14 -20.46
CA GLU A 51 -4.68 5.73 -21.78
C GLU A 51 -5.25 4.32 -22.05
N GLU A 52 -6.07 4.24 -23.09
CA GLU A 52 -6.67 3.04 -23.72
C GLU A 52 -7.13 1.88 -22.82
N SER A 53 -8.44 1.87 -22.53
CA SER A 53 -9.21 0.63 -22.34
C SER A 53 -9.18 -0.21 -23.63
N SER A 54 -8.15 -1.02 -23.81
CA SER A 54 -8.36 -2.38 -24.29
C SER A 54 -8.53 -3.28 -23.06
N SER A 55 -9.33 -4.33 -23.18
CA SER A 55 -9.51 -5.35 -22.14
C SER A 55 -8.22 -6.09 -21.74
N ASP A 56 -7.09 -5.78 -22.37
CA ASP A 56 -5.97 -6.70 -22.48
C ASP A 56 -4.73 -6.30 -21.66
N ASN A 57 -4.73 -5.14 -20.96
CA ASN A 57 -3.54 -4.65 -20.25
C ASN A 57 -3.79 -4.24 -18.79
N TYR A 58 -4.54 -5.04 -18.03
CA TYR A 58 -4.49 -4.93 -16.57
C TYR A 58 -3.28 -5.69 -16.06
N SER A 59 -2.11 -5.04 -15.96
CA SER A 59 -0.91 -5.68 -15.41
C SER A 59 -0.70 -5.30 -13.95
N LEU A 60 -0.33 -6.27 -13.13
CA LEU A 60 0.01 -6.04 -11.73
C LEU A 60 1.37 -5.35 -11.64
N ASN A 61 1.42 -4.11 -11.15
CA ASN A 61 2.66 -3.34 -11.05
C ASN A 61 3.08 -3.10 -9.59
N LEU A 62 4.32 -3.49 -9.26
CA LEU A 62 4.85 -3.40 -7.90
C LEU A 62 4.91 -1.96 -7.35
N GLN A 63 5.21 -0.97 -8.20
CA GLN A 63 5.26 0.44 -7.82
C GLN A 63 3.86 0.99 -7.50
N GLN A 64 2.81 0.41 -8.08
CA GLN A 64 1.43 0.79 -7.71
C GLN A 64 1.04 0.25 -6.35
N LEU A 65 1.59 -0.92 -5.97
CA LEU A 65 1.33 -1.56 -4.68
C LEU A 65 2.16 -0.94 -3.54
N LEU A 66 3.32 -0.36 -3.86
CA LEU A 66 4.19 0.33 -2.90
C LEU A 66 4.07 1.84 -3.07
N GLN A 67 3.31 2.48 -2.19
CA GLN A 67 3.14 3.94 -2.24
C GLN A 67 3.45 4.61 -0.91
N PRO A 68 3.88 5.88 -0.93
CA PRO A 68 3.91 6.69 0.27
C PRO A 68 2.56 6.63 0.98
N TYR A 69 2.55 6.43 2.29
CA TYR A 69 1.32 6.33 3.06
C TYR A 69 0.41 7.53 2.77
N SER A 70 -0.81 7.27 2.33
CA SER A 70 -1.89 8.26 2.41
C SER A 70 -2.66 7.99 3.70
N SER A 71 -2.81 9.01 4.54
CA SER A 71 -3.49 8.92 5.83
C SER A 71 -5.02 8.78 5.72
N SER A 72 -5.53 8.40 4.55
CA SER A 72 -6.96 8.31 4.30
C SER A 72 -7.50 7.03 4.94
N GLN A 73 -8.27 7.20 6.01
CA GLN A 73 -9.04 6.14 6.65
C GLN A 73 -10.46 6.13 6.07
N ARG A 74 -10.96 4.94 5.74
CA ARG A 74 -12.37 4.77 5.35
C ARG A 74 -13.14 4.18 6.51
N ILE A 75 -14.26 4.82 6.86
CA ILE A 75 -15.10 4.48 8.01
C ILE A 75 -16.49 4.12 7.50
N PHE A 76 -17.02 3.01 8.00
CA PHE A 76 -18.35 2.47 7.71
C PHE A 76 -19.10 2.29 9.04
N LYS A 77 -20.24 2.96 9.16
CA LYS A 77 -21.07 2.92 10.36
C LYS A 77 -22.10 1.81 10.25
N GLN A 78 -22.22 1.01 11.30
CA GLN A 78 -23.20 -0.06 11.36
C GLN A 78 -24.63 0.49 11.31
N GLN A 79 -25.47 -0.14 10.50
CA GLN A 79 -26.88 0.17 10.34
C GLN A 79 -27.76 -0.85 11.08
N ALA A 80 -29.03 -0.50 11.29
CA ALA A 80 -29.97 -1.34 12.03
C ALA A 80 -30.29 -2.69 11.35
N ASP A 81 -30.08 -2.79 10.04
CA ASP A 81 -30.25 -4.00 9.22
C ASP A 81 -28.99 -4.88 9.17
N GLY A 82 -27.92 -4.48 9.86
CA GLY A 82 -26.63 -5.19 9.89
C GLY A 82 -25.67 -4.84 8.73
N SER A 83 -26.09 -3.98 7.79
CA SER A 83 -25.19 -3.39 6.79
C SER A 83 -24.32 -2.29 7.40
N TYR A 84 -23.32 -1.81 6.66
CA TYR A 84 -22.52 -0.65 7.05
C TYR A 84 -22.48 0.38 5.92
N GLU A 85 -22.70 1.64 6.26
CA GLU A 85 -22.71 2.77 5.32
C GLU A 85 -21.49 3.68 5.56
N GLY A 86 -20.80 4.09 4.50
CA GLY A 86 -19.56 4.88 4.59
C GLY A 86 -19.33 5.81 3.40
N ASN A 87 -18.18 6.50 3.40
CA ASN A 87 -17.87 7.60 2.46
C ASN A 87 -17.87 7.21 0.97
N SER A 88 -17.85 5.92 0.62
CA SER A 88 -17.95 5.41 -0.74
C SER A 88 -18.34 3.93 -0.65
N GLY A 89 -19.42 3.51 -1.29
CA GLY A 89 -19.84 2.11 -1.32
C GLY A 89 -20.59 1.62 -0.08
N THR A 90 -21.07 0.37 -0.17
CA THR A 90 -21.81 -0.33 0.88
C THR A 90 -21.00 -1.52 1.35
N LEU A 91 -20.76 -1.61 2.65
CA LEU A 91 -20.07 -2.73 3.27
C LEU A 91 -21.10 -3.67 3.90
N THR A 92 -21.02 -4.95 3.56
CA THR A 92 -21.94 -5.99 4.05
C THR A 92 -21.14 -7.09 4.75
N TRP A 93 -21.65 -7.56 5.90
CA TRP A 93 -21.17 -8.79 6.51
C TRP A 93 -21.96 -9.98 5.95
N ASN A 94 -21.28 -10.84 5.20
CA ASN A 94 -21.77 -12.13 4.78
C ASN A 94 -21.41 -13.19 5.85
N VAL A 95 -21.88 -14.43 5.68
CA VAL A 95 -21.74 -15.50 6.71
C VAL A 95 -20.32 -15.66 7.24
N ASP A 96 -19.29 -15.45 6.42
CA ASP A 96 -17.88 -15.69 6.72
C ASP A 96 -16.90 -14.62 6.22
N HIS A 97 -17.38 -13.51 5.64
CA HIS A 97 -16.53 -12.46 5.08
C HIS A 97 -17.25 -11.10 5.03
N TYR A 98 -16.47 -10.03 4.95
CA TYR A 98 -16.98 -8.70 4.63
C TYR A 98 -16.83 -8.43 3.14
N GLU A 99 -17.86 -7.89 2.50
CA GLU A 99 -17.83 -7.44 1.10
C GLU A 99 -18.17 -5.95 1.04
N LEU A 100 -17.25 -5.15 0.51
CA LEU A 100 -17.46 -3.74 0.17
C LEU A 100 -17.72 -3.64 -1.33
N GLU A 101 -18.93 -3.24 -1.71
CA GLU A 101 -19.27 -2.88 -3.09
C GLU A 101 -19.13 -1.36 -3.28
N GLU A 102 -18.21 -0.97 -4.14
CA GLU A 102 -17.98 0.42 -4.52
C GLU A 102 -19.04 0.93 -5.48
N THR A 103 -19.24 2.24 -5.52
CA THR A 103 -20.23 2.88 -6.41
C THR A 103 -19.97 2.65 -7.90
N ASN A 104 -18.73 2.31 -8.27
CA ASN A 104 -18.34 1.97 -9.63
C ASN A 104 -18.53 0.47 -9.98
N GLY A 105 -19.08 -0.33 -9.06
CA GLY A 105 -19.30 -1.77 -9.20
C GLY A 105 -18.09 -2.66 -8.88
N SER A 106 -16.95 -2.09 -8.48
CA SER A 106 -15.82 -2.87 -7.97
C SER A 106 -16.11 -3.39 -6.57
N LYS A 107 -15.51 -4.52 -6.22
CA LYS A 107 -15.69 -5.20 -4.93
C LYS A 107 -14.37 -5.38 -4.22
N ILE A 108 -14.38 -5.23 -2.91
CA ILE A 108 -13.26 -5.56 -2.03
C ILE A 108 -13.79 -6.51 -0.98
N VAL A 109 -13.18 -7.68 -0.89
CA VAL A 109 -13.59 -8.73 0.03
C VAL A 109 -12.52 -8.92 1.09
N PHE A 110 -12.95 -8.90 2.34
CA PHE A 110 -12.11 -9.18 3.50
C PHE A 110 -12.57 -10.46 4.18
N ARG A 111 -11.63 -11.30 4.60
CA ARG A 111 -11.92 -12.49 5.41
C ARG A 111 -12.53 -12.08 6.76
N ALA A 112 -13.13 -13.03 7.47
CA ALA A 112 -13.67 -12.81 8.82
C ALA A 112 -12.68 -12.17 9.81
N ASN A 113 -11.37 -12.41 9.65
CA ASN A 113 -10.32 -11.82 10.49
C ASN A 113 -9.87 -10.41 10.03
N GLY A 114 -10.53 -9.85 9.02
CA GLY A 114 -10.29 -8.52 8.45
C GLY A 114 -9.17 -8.44 7.42
N GLN A 115 -8.42 -9.51 7.15
CA GLN A 115 -7.41 -9.52 6.08
C GLN A 115 -8.08 -9.41 4.71
N LEU A 116 -7.44 -8.69 3.78
CA LEU A 116 -7.86 -8.69 2.38
C LEU A 116 -7.89 -10.14 1.84
N ASP A 117 -8.98 -10.52 1.19
CA ASP A 117 -9.07 -11.75 0.42
C ASP A 117 -8.80 -11.45 -1.06
N TYR A 118 -9.60 -10.55 -1.64
CA TYR A 118 -9.41 -10.10 -3.01
C TYR A 118 -10.04 -8.74 -3.29
N VAL A 119 -9.57 -8.12 -4.37
CA VAL A 119 -10.22 -7.00 -5.05
C VAL A 119 -10.69 -7.49 -6.41
N GLU A 120 -11.95 -7.27 -6.74
CA GLU A 120 -12.51 -7.53 -8.05
C GLU A 120 -12.96 -6.20 -8.66
N TYR A 121 -12.46 -5.89 -9.85
CA TYR A 121 -12.78 -4.67 -10.55
C TYR A 121 -14.08 -4.87 -11.33
N SER A 122 -14.77 -3.78 -11.67
CA SER A 122 -16.06 -3.83 -12.38
C SER A 122 -16.00 -4.50 -13.76
N ASN A 123 -14.80 -4.68 -14.32
CA ASN A 123 -14.52 -5.40 -15.56
C ASN A 123 -14.25 -6.91 -15.37
N GLY A 124 -14.27 -7.43 -14.14
CA GLY A 124 -13.98 -8.82 -13.80
C GLY A 124 -12.49 -9.17 -13.61
N TYR A 125 -11.56 -8.22 -13.79
CA TYR A 125 -10.17 -8.40 -13.37
C TYR A 125 -10.13 -8.56 -11.84
N ARG A 126 -9.31 -9.48 -11.34
CA ARG A 126 -9.28 -9.82 -9.92
C ARG A 126 -7.87 -9.93 -9.40
N LEU A 127 -7.59 -9.27 -8.29
CA LEU A 127 -6.36 -9.38 -7.51
C LEU A 127 -6.65 -10.13 -6.21
N THR A 128 -5.98 -11.26 -6.00
CA THR A 128 -6.18 -12.14 -4.83
C THR A 128 -4.96 -12.13 -3.94
N ALA A 129 -5.18 -12.06 -2.62
CA ALA A 129 -4.15 -12.01 -1.59
C ALA A 129 -4.09 -13.33 -0.81
N ARG A 130 -2.92 -13.94 -0.66
CA ARG A 130 -2.72 -15.17 0.14
C ARG A 130 -1.76 -14.93 1.30
N TYR A 131 -2.03 -15.61 2.41
CA TYR A 131 -1.33 -15.40 3.66
C TYR A 131 -0.83 -16.72 4.26
N THR A 132 0.32 -16.66 4.92
CA THR A 132 0.86 -17.74 5.77
C THR A 132 1.25 -17.14 7.11
N ASN A 133 0.76 -17.71 8.22
CA ASN A 133 1.00 -17.18 9.57
C ASN A 133 0.68 -15.67 9.69
N ASP A 134 -0.46 -15.27 9.12
CA ASP A 134 -0.95 -13.87 9.06
C ASP A 134 -0.09 -12.88 8.26
N LEU A 135 0.97 -13.31 7.60
CA LEU A 135 1.80 -12.51 6.68
C LEU A 135 1.35 -12.74 5.23
N LEU A 136 1.27 -11.68 4.44
CA LEU A 136 0.92 -11.76 3.02
C LEU A 136 2.09 -12.37 2.25
N THR A 137 1.93 -13.59 1.74
CA THR A 137 3.00 -14.28 1.00
C THR A 137 2.82 -14.21 -0.51
N GLU A 138 1.62 -13.89 -1.00
CA GLU A 138 1.36 -13.81 -2.44
C GLU A 138 0.25 -12.83 -2.78
N LEU A 139 0.44 -12.15 -3.91
CA LEU A 139 -0.60 -11.43 -4.64
C LEU A 139 -0.65 -11.98 -6.05
N SER A 140 -1.83 -12.40 -6.50
CA SER A 140 -2.00 -12.97 -7.84
C SER A 140 -3.17 -12.31 -8.56
N ALA A 141 -2.95 -11.89 -9.78
CA ALA A 141 -3.97 -11.34 -10.67
C ALA A 141 -4.58 -12.41 -11.58
N SER A 142 -5.84 -12.22 -11.99
CA SER A 142 -6.56 -13.16 -12.85
C SER A 142 -5.99 -13.28 -14.28
N ASN A 143 -5.14 -12.34 -14.69
CA ASN A 143 -4.40 -12.38 -15.96
C ASN A 143 -3.13 -13.26 -15.88
N GLY A 144 -2.77 -13.77 -14.71
CA GLY A 144 -1.58 -14.61 -14.49
C GLY A 144 -0.38 -13.88 -13.88
N ASP A 145 -0.40 -12.55 -13.74
CA ASP A 145 0.65 -11.83 -13.03
C ASP A 145 0.60 -12.16 -11.53
N SER A 146 1.77 -12.20 -10.89
CA SER A 146 1.85 -12.45 -9.45
C SER A 146 3.09 -11.84 -8.83
N PHE A 147 3.01 -11.61 -7.52
CA PHE A 147 4.14 -11.32 -6.64
C PHE A 147 4.16 -12.30 -5.48
N ALA A 148 5.31 -12.94 -5.26
CA ALA A 148 5.62 -13.69 -4.04
C ALA A 148 6.45 -12.80 -3.11
N LEU A 149 6.19 -12.89 -1.81
CA LEU A 149 6.82 -12.05 -0.79
C LEU A 149 7.51 -12.91 0.27
N ASP A 150 8.76 -12.58 0.55
CA ASP A 150 9.52 -13.12 1.67
C ASP A 150 9.77 -12.05 2.72
N TYR A 151 9.97 -12.48 3.96
CA TYR A 151 10.11 -11.61 5.12
C TYR A 151 11.39 -11.91 5.88
N ASN A 152 12.03 -10.87 6.40
CA ASN A 152 13.15 -11.00 7.32
C ASN A 152 12.67 -11.38 8.75
N SER A 153 13.62 -11.57 9.67
CA SER A 153 13.32 -11.96 11.07
C SER A 153 12.49 -10.94 11.84
N ASP A 154 12.48 -9.69 11.41
CA ASP A 154 11.73 -8.60 12.04
C ASP A 154 10.31 -8.46 11.46
N GLY A 155 9.91 -9.35 10.55
CA GLY A 155 8.61 -9.33 9.89
C GLY A 155 8.46 -8.22 8.85
N ARG A 156 9.58 -7.68 8.33
CA ARG A 156 9.61 -6.75 7.20
C ARG A 156 9.82 -7.51 5.90
N ILE A 157 9.29 -7.00 4.80
CA ILE A 157 9.49 -7.63 3.48
C ILE A 157 10.98 -7.62 3.14
N GLU A 158 11.57 -8.78 2.90
CA GLU A 158 12.96 -8.89 2.44
C GLU A 158 13.03 -8.91 0.92
N THR A 159 12.15 -9.68 0.28
CA THR A 159 12.10 -9.78 -1.17
C THR A 159 10.69 -9.75 -1.71
N ILE A 160 10.56 -9.25 -2.94
CA ILE A 160 9.38 -9.45 -3.78
C ILE A 160 9.82 -10.02 -5.12
N THR A 161 9.27 -11.17 -5.46
CA THR A 161 9.54 -11.89 -6.72
C THR A 161 8.32 -11.85 -7.63
N ASP A 162 8.48 -11.37 -8.86
CA ASP A 162 7.39 -11.37 -9.84
C ASP A 162 7.16 -12.75 -10.50
N ALA A 163 6.09 -12.89 -11.29
CA ALA A 163 5.78 -14.13 -12.02
C ALA A 163 6.87 -14.55 -13.02
N GLY A 164 7.70 -13.60 -13.50
CA GLY A 164 8.84 -13.85 -14.37
C GLY A 164 10.11 -14.27 -13.62
N GLY A 165 10.09 -14.27 -12.28
CA GLY A 165 11.23 -14.58 -11.43
C GLY A 165 12.17 -13.39 -11.19
N GLN A 166 11.78 -12.17 -11.55
CA GLN A 166 12.57 -10.98 -11.22
C GLN A 166 12.38 -10.65 -9.75
N VAL A 167 13.49 -10.44 -9.05
CA VAL A 167 13.52 -10.22 -7.60
C VAL A 167 13.85 -8.76 -7.30
N ASN A 168 13.07 -8.17 -6.40
CA ASN A 168 13.34 -6.88 -5.77
C ASN A 168 13.73 -7.15 -4.31
N THR A 169 14.88 -6.64 -3.87
CA THR A 169 15.38 -6.82 -2.50
C THR A 169 15.27 -5.53 -1.71
N TYR A 170 14.72 -5.59 -0.51
CA TYR A 170 14.43 -4.45 0.34
C TYR A 170 15.36 -4.43 1.55
N ASN A 171 16.07 -3.32 1.72
CA ASN A 171 17.09 -3.18 2.76
C ASN A 171 16.70 -2.08 3.73
N TYR A 172 16.83 -2.39 5.02
CA TYR A 172 16.41 -1.52 6.12
C TYR A 172 17.59 -1.03 6.95
N ASP A 173 17.33 -0.04 7.79
CA ASP A 173 18.25 0.36 8.83
C ASP A 173 18.36 -0.72 9.93
N ALA A 174 19.34 -0.56 10.82
CA ALA A 174 19.58 -1.53 11.90
C ALA A 174 18.41 -1.69 12.88
N THR A 175 17.45 -0.75 12.89
CA THR A 175 16.25 -0.83 13.73
C THR A 175 15.05 -1.44 13.01
N GLY A 176 15.15 -1.72 11.70
CA GLY A 176 14.05 -2.25 10.89
C GLY A 176 12.88 -1.28 10.71
N GLN A 177 13.09 0.01 10.95
CA GLN A 177 12.06 1.05 10.88
C GLN A 177 12.08 1.81 9.55
N TYR A 178 13.25 1.92 8.92
CA TYR A 178 13.45 2.74 7.73
C TYR A 178 13.88 1.88 6.56
N LEU A 179 13.10 1.90 5.47
CA LEU A 179 13.54 1.37 4.19
C LEU A 179 14.65 2.29 3.65
N LEU A 180 15.87 1.78 3.53
CA LEU A 180 17.03 2.52 3.05
C LEU A 180 17.26 2.32 1.56
N SER A 181 16.98 1.13 1.03
CA SER A 181 17.08 0.90 -0.41
C SER A 181 16.23 -0.25 -0.91
N VAL A 182 15.94 -0.20 -2.21
CA VAL A 182 15.37 -1.29 -2.99
C VAL A 182 16.34 -1.57 -4.14
N GLU A 183 16.76 -2.82 -4.27
CA GLU A 183 17.59 -3.30 -5.37
C GLU A 183 16.75 -4.14 -6.33
N ASP A 184 16.78 -3.77 -7.61
CA ASP A 184 16.13 -4.50 -8.69
C ASP A 184 17.12 -4.75 -9.84
N ALA A 185 16.65 -5.37 -10.93
CA ALA A 185 17.48 -5.66 -12.11
C ALA A 185 18.05 -4.40 -12.80
N ASN A 186 17.47 -3.22 -12.56
CA ASN A 186 17.87 -1.93 -13.12
C ASN A 186 18.80 -1.14 -12.19
N GLY A 187 19.00 -1.61 -10.95
CA GLY A 187 19.93 -1.07 -9.98
C GLY A 187 19.28 -0.75 -8.64
N THR A 188 19.94 0.11 -7.87
CA THR A 188 19.51 0.42 -6.50
C THR A 188 18.81 1.78 -6.43
N THR A 189 17.60 1.80 -5.88
CA THR A 189 16.93 3.03 -5.43
C THR A 189 17.16 3.20 -3.93
N SER A 190 17.69 4.34 -3.50
CA SER A 190 17.97 4.64 -2.10
C SER A 190 17.11 5.77 -1.55
N PHE A 191 16.76 5.67 -0.27
CA PHE A 191 15.92 6.61 0.47
C PHE A 191 16.70 7.23 1.63
N SER A 192 16.44 8.50 1.94
CA SER A 192 17.03 9.21 3.08
C SER A 192 15.95 9.93 3.87
N TYR A 193 16.16 10.11 5.19
CA TYR A 193 15.16 10.62 6.13
C TYR A 193 15.69 11.79 6.98
N ASP A 194 16.52 12.64 6.38
CA ASP A 194 17.22 13.75 7.05
C ASP A 194 16.34 15.00 7.24
N ASN A 195 15.02 14.84 7.36
CA ASN A 195 14.14 15.97 7.60
C ASN A 195 14.31 16.47 9.05
N PRO A 196 14.55 17.79 9.26
CA PRO A 196 14.85 18.33 10.59
C PRO A 196 13.61 18.43 11.51
N PHE A 197 12.41 18.31 10.96
CA PHE A 197 11.15 18.43 11.71
C PHE A 197 10.50 17.07 11.98
N ASP A 198 10.66 16.12 11.06
CA ASP A 198 10.11 14.77 11.19
C ASP A 198 11.00 13.74 10.49
N HIS A 199 11.80 13.02 11.29
CA HIS A 199 12.71 11.97 10.81
C HIS A 199 11.99 10.74 10.22
N THR A 200 10.67 10.69 10.19
CA THR A 200 9.95 9.64 9.49
C THR A 200 9.83 9.94 8.00
N LEU A 201 9.86 11.22 7.60
CA LEU A 201 9.61 11.65 6.22
C LEU A 201 10.83 11.45 5.32
N VAL A 202 10.59 10.90 4.12
CA VAL A 202 11.63 10.75 3.09
C VAL A 202 12.09 12.14 2.64
N SER A 203 13.33 12.50 2.93
CA SER A 203 13.96 13.75 2.49
C SER A 203 14.54 13.64 1.08
N SER A 204 14.96 12.45 0.63
CA SER A 204 15.40 12.26 -0.75
C SER A 204 15.31 10.82 -1.25
N ILE A 205 15.16 10.68 -2.57
CA ILE A 205 15.18 9.42 -3.32
C ILE A 205 16.27 9.53 -4.39
N THR A 206 17.18 8.57 -4.44
CA THR A 206 18.23 8.48 -5.47
C THR A 206 18.02 7.19 -6.25
N TYR A 207 17.85 7.27 -7.57
CA TYR A 207 17.60 6.13 -8.44
C TYR A 207 18.91 5.50 -8.94
N GLY A 208 18.85 4.26 -9.43
CA GLY A 208 20.02 3.52 -9.92
C GLY A 208 20.79 4.21 -11.05
N ASN A 209 20.11 5.04 -11.84
CA ASN A 209 20.74 5.87 -12.88
C ASN A 209 21.44 7.13 -12.34
N GLY A 210 21.44 7.36 -11.02
CA GLY A 210 22.03 8.51 -10.35
C GLY A 210 21.18 9.78 -10.36
N SER A 211 19.98 9.76 -10.97
CA SER A 211 19.03 10.85 -10.81
C SER A 211 18.47 10.89 -9.39
N LYS A 212 18.10 12.08 -8.92
CA LYS A 212 17.70 12.30 -7.54
C LYS A 212 16.48 13.21 -7.46
N VAL A 213 15.62 12.92 -6.49
CA VAL A 213 14.51 13.76 -6.07
C VAL A 213 14.70 14.09 -4.60
N SER A 214 14.60 15.37 -4.24
CA SER A 214 14.67 15.85 -2.85
C SER A 214 13.37 16.54 -2.47
N TYR A 215 13.00 16.40 -1.20
CA TYR A 215 11.77 16.92 -0.62
C TYR A 215 12.07 17.80 0.58
N ASP A 216 11.47 18.99 0.60
CA ASP A 216 11.41 19.84 1.78
C ASP A 216 9.99 19.89 2.32
N TYR A 217 9.88 19.87 3.64
CA TYR A 217 8.62 19.91 4.36
C TYR A 217 8.59 21.11 5.31
N ASP A 218 7.39 21.60 5.60
CA ASP A 218 7.18 22.55 6.68
C ASP A 218 7.15 21.84 8.05
N HIS A 219 7.02 22.64 9.11
CA HIS A 219 6.93 22.14 10.49
C HIS A 219 5.68 21.29 10.75
N GLY A 220 4.68 21.37 9.89
CA GLY A 220 3.46 20.56 9.94
C GLY A 220 3.55 19.28 9.09
N GLY A 221 4.71 18.95 8.54
CA GLY A 221 4.91 17.76 7.70
C GLY A 221 4.32 17.91 6.29
N ASN A 222 3.89 19.11 5.87
CA ASN A 222 3.40 19.32 4.51
C ASN A 222 4.57 19.58 3.57
N ARG A 223 4.56 18.90 2.42
CA ARG A 223 5.60 19.08 1.39
C ARG A 223 5.52 20.48 0.79
N ARG A 224 6.59 21.26 0.94
CA ARG A 224 6.72 22.62 0.39
C ARG A 224 7.38 22.65 -0.98
N PHE A 225 8.39 21.82 -1.19
CA PHE A 225 9.24 21.88 -2.36
C PHE A 225 9.66 20.49 -2.83
N VAL A 226 9.84 20.35 -4.15
CA VAL A 226 10.39 19.16 -4.80
C VAL A 226 11.49 19.60 -5.74
N GLN A 227 12.72 19.15 -5.47
CA GLN A 227 13.85 19.34 -6.37
C GLN A 227 14.10 18.06 -7.16
N ARG A 228 14.35 18.18 -8.47
CA ARG A 228 14.77 17.05 -9.32
C ARG A 228 16.10 17.37 -9.96
N SER A 229 17.04 16.43 -9.91
CA SER A 229 18.32 16.52 -10.60
C SER A 229 18.56 15.29 -11.45
N ALA A 230 18.98 15.49 -12.70
CA ALA A 230 19.43 14.42 -13.56
C ALA A 230 20.78 13.86 -13.09
N ALA A 231 21.13 12.66 -13.56
CA ALA A 231 22.45 12.08 -13.34
C ALA A 231 23.54 13.07 -13.80
N SER A 232 24.51 13.35 -12.93
CA SER A 232 25.69 14.11 -13.34
C SER A 232 26.41 13.33 -14.43
N LYS A 233 26.41 13.84 -15.68
CA LYS A 233 27.31 13.33 -16.72
C LYS A 233 28.74 13.50 -16.20
N LYS A 234 29.42 12.40 -15.88
CA LYS A 234 30.88 12.42 -15.73
C LYS A 234 31.44 12.89 -17.08
N LEU A 235 32.06 14.07 -17.08
CA LEU A 235 32.88 14.59 -18.18
C LEU A 235 34.14 13.74 -18.32
#